data_AF-A0AB35U216-F1
#
_entry.id   AF-A0AB35U216-F1
#
_cell.length_a   1.000
_cell.length_b   1.000
_cell.length_c   1.000
_cell.angle_alpha   90.00
_cell.angle_beta   90.00
_cell.angle_gamma   90.00
#
_symmetry.space_group_name_H-M   'P 1'
#
loop_
_entity.id
_entity.type
_entity.pdbx_description
1 polymer ?
#
loop_
_entity_poly.entity_id
_entity_poly.type
_entity_poly.pdbx_seq_one_letter_code
_entity_poly.pdbx_strand_id
1 'polypeptide(L)' 'MKNQQLKKKGVHVGRNESAYEALKKSVPHWIHHTVEDPSYVGGIKYLPECDCSECGYTSSTEHDVCPHCGAKMHQLS' A
#
# COMPACT_ATOMS: atom_id res chain seq x y z
N MET A 1 0.49 10.86 -23.72
CA MET A 1 0.17 9.79 -22.75
C MET A 1 1.50 9.23 -22.23
N LYS A 2 1.96 9.64 -21.04
CA LYS A 2 3.26 9.22 -20.51
C LYS A 2 3.12 7.84 -19.88
N ASN A 3 3.41 6.81 -20.68
CA ASN A 3 3.64 5.45 -20.22
C ASN A 3 4.87 5.44 -19.30
N GLN A 4 4.67 5.65 -18.00
CA GLN A 4 5.71 5.34 -17.03
C GLN A 4 5.84 3.82 -16.97
N GLN A 5 6.90 3.35 -17.63
CA GLN A 5 7.46 2.02 -17.49
C GLN A 5 7.43 1.63 -16.00
N LEU A 6 6.65 0.58 -15.69
CA LEU A 6 6.97 -0.30 -14.57
C LEU A 6 8.41 -0.73 -14.77
N LYS A 7 9.37 -0.03 -14.14
CA LYS A 7 10.74 -0.51 -14.06
C LYS A 7 10.63 -1.85 -13.36
N LYS A 8 10.73 -2.94 -14.12
CA LYS A 8 10.77 -4.31 -13.62
C LYS A 8 12.03 -4.46 -12.75
N LYS A 9 12.03 -3.87 -11.57
CA LYS A 9 12.97 -4.22 -10.51
C LYS A 9 12.51 -5.58 -10.05
N GLY A 10 13.30 -6.62 -10.34
CA GLY A 10 13.05 -7.93 -9.76
C GLY A 10 12.96 -7.81 -8.24
N VAL A 11 12.07 -8.60 -7.64
CA VAL A 11 11.97 -8.67 -6.18
C VAL A 11 13.24 -9.34 -5.66
N HIS A 12 14.07 -8.60 -4.93
CA HIS A 12 15.25 -9.16 -4.29
C HIS A 12 14.82 -9.81 -2.97
N VAL A 13 14.91 -11.13 -2.90
CA VAL A 13 14.59 -11.89 -1.68
C VAL A 13 15.88 -12.12 -0.89
N GLY A 14 15.94 -11.58 0.32
CA GLY A 14 17.08 -11.77 1.21
C GLY A 14 17.23 -13.22 1.67
N ARG A 15 18.45 -13.60 2.05
CA ARG A 15 18.74 -14.90 2.68
C ARG A 15 18.11 -14.88 4.08
N ASN A 16 16.94 -15.52 4.24
CA ASN A 16 16.03 -15.53 5.41
C ASN A 16 14.79 -14.61 5.31
N GLU A 17 14.51 -14.01 4.15
CA GLU A 17 13.24 -13.32 3.91
C GLU A 17 12.31 -14.23 3.10
N SER A 18 11.01 -14.23 3.43
CA SER A 18 10.05 -14.95 2.60
C SER A 18 9.82 -14.18 1.30
N ALA A 19 9.58 -14.90 0.20
CA ALA A 19 9.27 -14.26 -1.08
C ALA A 19 8.04 -13.34 -0.98
N TYR A 20 7.11 -13.64 -0.06
CA TYR A 20 5.92 -12.84 0.20
C TYR A 20 6.26 -11.48 0.86
N GLU A 21 7.13 -11.49 1.88
CA GLU A 21 7.56 -10.25 2.55
C GLU A 21 8.34 -9.32 1.60
N ALA A 22 9.23 -9.91 0.79
CA ALA A 22 9.97 -9.16 -0.22
C ALA A 22 9.03 -8.58 -1.30
N LEU A 23 8.00 -9.34 -1.69
CA LEU A 23 6.98 -8.87 -2.64
C LEU A 23 6.19 -7.70 -2.05
N LYS A 24 5.71 -7.81 -0.81
CA LYS A 24 4.93 -6.78 -0.12
C LYS A 24 5.66 -5.44 -0.05
N LYS A 25 6.98 -5.45 0.18
CA LYS A 25 7.81 -4.24 0.18
C LYS A 25 8.02 -3.63 -1.21
N SER A 26 7.95 -4.45 -2.25
CA SER A 26 8.23 -4.03 -3.63
C SER A 26 7.01 -3.50 -4.38
N VAL A 27 5.81 -3.83 -3.90
CA VAL A 27 4.55 -3.52 -4.57
C VAL A 27 3.92 -2.27 -3.92
N PRO A 28 3.61 -1.22 -4.72
CA PRO A 28 2.86 -0.07 -4.23
C PRO A 28 1.51 -0.50 -3.65
N HIS A 29 1.27 -0.15 -2.39
CA HIS A 29 0.03 -0.44 -1.69
C HIS A 29 -0.40 0.75 -0.82
N TRP A 30 -1.69 0.76 -0.47
CA TRP A 30 -2.27 1.68 0.50
C TRP A 30 -2.02 1.17 1.93
N ILE A 31 -1.60 2.07 2.80
CA ILE A 31 -1.41 1.81 4.23
C ILE A 31 -2.64 2.33 4.95
N HIS A 32 -3.50 1.44 5.43
CA HIS A 32 -4.71 1.81 6.16
C HIS A 32 -4.38 2.18 7.60
N HIS A 33 -4.98 3.28 8.08
CA HIS A 33 -4.92 3.61 9.50
C HIS A 33 -6.05 2.94 10.27
N THR A 34 -5.74 2.47 11.47
CA THR A 34 -6.71 1.90 12.41
C THR A 34 -6.64 2.65 13.73
N VAL A 35 -7.78 2.87 14.35
CA VAL A 35 -7.88 3.44 15.70
C VAL A 35 -8.61 2.45 16.61
N GLU A 36 -8.19 2.38 17.88
CA GLU A 36 -8.87 1.55 18.87
C GLU A 36 -10.18 2.24 19.25
N ASP A 37 -11.31 1.54 19.02
CA ASP A 37 -12.64 2.00 19.39
C ASP A 37 -13.41 0.81 20.00
N PRO A 38 -13.64 0.82 21.33
CA PRO A 38 -14.30 -0.28 22.03
C PRO A 38 -15.79 -0.43 21.66
N SER A 39 -16.37 0.51 20.91
CA SER A 39 -17.74 0.43 20.40
C SER A 39 -17.83 -0.44 19.14
N TYR A 40 -16.70 -0.76 18.50
CA TYR A 40 -16.64 -1.67 17.35
C TYR A 40 -16.54 -3.12 17.77
N VAL A 41 -17.16 -4.03 17.01
CA VAL A 41 -17.22 -5.48 17.29
C VAL A 41 -15.83 -6.11 17.47
N GLY A 42 -14.80 -5.54 16.83
CA GLY A 42 -13.40 -5.97 16.95
C GLY A 42 -12.50 -5.05 17.79
N GLY A 43 -13.04 -4.02 18.44
CA GLY A 43 -12.26 -3.03 19.20
C GLY A 43 -11.37 -2.11 18.36
N ILE A 44 -11.36 -2.30 17.03
CA ILE A 44 -10.62 -1.47 16.07
C ILE A 44 -11.56 -0.94 15.00
N LYS A 45 -11.37 0.34 14.66
CA LYS A 45 -12.06 1.04 13.59
C LYS A 45 -11.06 1.39 12.50
N TYR A 46 -11.35 0.95 11.28
CA TYR A 46 -10.59 1.35 10.10
C TYR A 46 -10.96 2.78 9.72
N LEU A 47 -9.94 3.63 9.58
CA LEU A 47 -10.10 4.98 9.08
C LEU A 47 -10.20 4.96 7.54
N PRO A 48 -10.96 5.89 6.95
CA PRO A 48 -11.01 6.04 5.49
C PRO A 48 -9.69 6.56 4.90
N GLU A 49 -8.86 7.18 5.74
CA GLU A 49 -7.56 7.71 5.36
C GLU A 49 -6.54 6.59 5.16
N CYS A 50 -5.86 6.65 4.02
CA CYS A 50 -4.86 5.68 3.61
C CYS A 50 -3.61 6.41 3.09
N ASP A 51 -2.43 5.97 3.51
CA ASP A 51 -1.17 6.53 3.03
C ASP A 51 -0.61 5.75 1.84
N CYS A 52 -0.08 6.45 0.86
CA CYS A 52 0.66 5.84 -0.24
C CYS A 52 2.03 5.37 0.25
N SER A 53 2.31 4.05 0.16
CA SER A 53 3.62 3.49 0.55
C SER A 53 4.81 4.01 -0.28
N GLU A 54 4.58 4.60 -1.47
CA GLU A 54 5.67 5.08 -2.34
C GLU A 54 6.02 6.55 -2.10
N CYS A 55 5.03 7.41 -1.84
CA CYS A 55 5.25 8.85 -1.71
C CYS A 55 4.75 9.47 -0.40
N GLY A 56 4.11 8.69 0.48
CA GLY A 56 3.55 9.17 1.74
C GLY A 56 2.35 10.11 1.60
N TYR A 57 1.68 10.10 0.44
CA TYR A 57 0.47 10.91 0.24
C TYR A 57 -0.73 10.24 0.92
N THR A 58 -1.38 10.96 1.83
CA THR A 58 -2.62 10.54 2.46
C THR A 58 -3.81 10.80 1.54
N SER A 59 -4.54 9.74 1.21
CA SER A 59 -5.77 9.80 0.44
C SER A 59 -6.96 9.38 1.30
N SER A 60 -8.08 10.09 1.19
CA SER A 60 -9.29 9.79 1.96
C SER A 60 -10.08 8.58 1.42
N THR A 61 -9.63 7.99 0.31
CA THR A 61 -10.26 6.81 -0.30
C THR A 61 -9.19 6.02 -1.06
N GLU A 62 -9.31 4.70 -1.07
CA GLU A 62 -8.43 3.87 -1.90
C GLU A 62 -8.71 4.10 -3.38
N HIS A 63 -7.65 4.41 -4.13
CA HIS A 63 -7.71 4.56 -5.57
C HIS A 63 -6.82 3.51 -6.26
N ASP A 64 -7.19 3.06 -7.46
CA ASP A 64 -6.34 2.16 -8.27
C ASP A 64 -4.96 2.76 -8.60
N VAL A 65 -4.87 4.09 -8.61
CA VAL A 65 -3.65 4.85 -8.88
C VAL A 65 -3.52 5.98 -7.87
N CYS A 66 -2.34 6.14 -7.29
CA CYS A 66 -2.07 7.28 -6.41
C CYS A 66 -2.15 8.59 -7.23
N PRO A 67 -2.98 9.57 -6.84
CA PRO A 67 -3.12 10.82 -7.56
C PRO A 67 -1.86 11.70 -7.46
N HIS A 68 -1.02 11.48 -6.45
CA HIS A 68 0.17 12.29 -6.21
C HIS A 68 1.40 11.77 -6.97
N CYS A 69 1.71 10.47 -6.88
CA CYS A 69 2.88 9.89 -7.55
C CYS A 69 2.57 9.16 -8.86
N GLY A 70 1.30 8.80 -9.11
CA GLY A 70 0.91 8.00 -10.27
C GLY A 70 1.23 6.51 -10.15
N ALA A 71 1.64 6.03 -8.97
CA ALA A 71 1.87 4.60 -8.73
C ALA A 71 0.55 3.82 -8.83
N LYS A 72 0.57 2.71 -9.56
CA LYS A 72 -0.56 1.76 -9.59
C LYS A 72 -0.57 0.97 -8.30
N MET A 73 -1.63 1.15 -7.54
CA MET A 73 -1.81 0.51 -6.25
C MET A 73 -2.36 -0.89 -6.45
N HIS A 74 -1.77 -1.85 -5.75
CA HIS A 74 -2.24 -3.22 -5.74
C HIS A 74 -2.80 -3.55 -4.37
N GLN A 75 -3.99 -4.14 -4.35
CA GLN A 75 -4.54 -4.75 -3.14
C GLN A 75 -3.78 -6.04 -2.86
N LEU A 76 -2.94 -6.01 -1.83
CA LEU A 76 -2.34 -7.21 -1.24
C LEU A 76 -3.31 -7.70 -0.17
N SER A 77 -4.19 -8.62 -0.55
CA SER A 77 -5.20 -9.27 0.30
C SER A 77 -4.57 -10.27 1.26
#